data_AF-A0A1Y1WRT7-F1
#
_entry.id   AF-A0A1Y1WRT7-F1
#
_cell.length_a   1.000
_cell.length_b   1.000
_cell.length_c   1.000
_cell.angle_alpha   90.00
_cell.angle_beta   90.00
_cell.angle_gamma   90.00
#
_symmetry.space_group_name_H-M   'P 1'
#
loop_
_entity.id
_entity.type
_entity.pdbx_description
1 polymer ?
#
loop_
_entity_poly.entity_id
_entity_poly.type
_entity_poly.pdbx_seq_one_letter_code
_entity_poly.pdbx_strand_id
1 'polypeptide(L)'
;MIDLIQYAESKRRISNLTIDISQKALTSIITLIGTSISTCIELRPRVDNAVWPYTKSNWYGLLATSNVFYLLGEMLGDWYPLLRTKAVTTNSKKIRIVTFMCILYNIVKLYGIICYYLDYPINLTQYDEKNVEINGTIKFKIRWWGMVATLQIVSFMYDLSVIYALKTDLFNKLAECNNYCQNNFINKFKQISELRIIISMTASLLFLPFIIIFVISLFKEYTIGKNPAKTNIEVQIEQLRQTVLSVNYTFMYIDQIFLRCYVEQKDKEDSIVTWTYSETSPSKRIVNPMNNNNNNNSSSFYILTEEDEESSLILDDNIHESFSTQATINNNPYTNINMNNLNYNNNNYNNKQNFHFDYINRKKIFSFINMNKNVNH
;
A
#
# COMPACT_ATOMS: atom_id res chain seq x y z
N MET A 1 15.54 25.37 11.46
CA MET A 1 14.25 25.53 10.73
C MET A 1 14.11 24.50 9.60
N ILE A 2 15.13 24.26 8.79
CA ILE A 2 15.13 23.22 7.74
C ILE A 2 14.86 21.81 8.33
N ASP A 3 15.50 21.45 9.45
CA ASP A 3 15.32 20.13 10.08
C ASP A 3 13.90 19.90 10.61
N LEU A 4 13.26 20.95 11.14
CA LEU A 4 11.85 20.90 11.58
C LEU A 4 10.88 20.67 10.42
N ILE A 5 11.15 21.29 9.26
CA ILE A 5 10.35 21.10 8.04
C ILE A 5 10.53 19.66 7.52
N GLN A 6 11.77 19.17 7.47
CA GLN A 6 12.07 17.79 7.04
C GLN A 6 11.45 16.75 7.97
N TYR A 7 11.49 16.99 9.28
CA TYR A 7 10.85 16.13 10.28
C TYR A 7 9.33 16.09 10.12
N ALA A 8 8.69 17.25 9.92
CA ALA A 8 7.25 17.33 9.70
C ALA A 8 6.82 16.60 8.42
N GLU A 9 7.60 16.72 7.34
CA GLU A 9 7.35 15.96 6.10
C GLU A 9 7.53 14.45 6.29
N SER A 10 8.56 14.02 7.03
CA SER A 10 8.80 12.61 7.33
C SER A 10 7.63 12.00 8.12
N LYS A 11 7.21 12.67 9.20
CA LYS A 11 6.08 12.25 10.04
C LYS A 11 4.78 12.17 9.24
N ARG A 12 4.55 13.11 8.33
CA ARG A 12 3.39 13.09 7.41
C ARG A 12 3.43 11.89 6.47
N ARG A 13 4.60 11.53 5.91
CA ARG A 13 4.76 10.34 5.05
C ARG A 13 4.47 9.05 5.81
N ILE A 14 4.98 8.92 7.03
CA ILE A 14 4.72 7.75 7.89
C ILE A 14 3.23 7.62 8.18
N SER A 15 2.54 8.73 8.52
CA SER A 15 1.10 8.71 8.78
C SER A 15 0.27 8.29 7.57
N ASN A 16 0.68 8.70 6.36
CA ASN A 16 0.00 8.28 5.14
C ASN A 16 0.24 6.78 4.86
N LEU A 17 1.45 6.28 5.12
CA LEU A 17 1.78 4.87 4.92
C LEU A 17 0.97 3.95 5.84
N THR A 18 0.76 4.31 7.11
CA THR A 18 -0.07 3.51 8.02
C THR A 18 -1.53 3.50 7.59
N ILE A 19 -2.05 4.63 7.10
CA ILE A 19 -3.40 4.71 6.53
C ILE A 19 -3.53 3.77 5.32
N ASP A 20 -2.55 3.77 4.40
CA ASP A 20 -2.57 2.92 3.21
C ASP A 20 -2.55 1.41 3.55
N ILE A 21 -1.74 1.01 4.54
CA ILE A 21 -1.66 -0.38 5.00
C ILE A 21 -3.01 -0.80 5.62
N SER A 22 -3.60 0.05 6.45
CA SER A 22 -4.89 -0.21 7.09
C SER A 22 -6.02 -0.34 6.06
N GLN A 23 -6.07 0.57 5.08
CA GLN A 23 -7.06 0.57 4.01
C GLN A 23 -6.99 -0.70 3.18
N LYS A 24 -5.79 -1.17 2.83
CA LYS A 24 -5.62 -2.41 2.08
C LYS A 24 -6.06 -3.64 2.87
N ALA A 25 -5.66 -3.74 4.14
CA ALA A 25 -6.08 -4.84 5.00
C ALA A 25 -7.61 -4.89 5.10
N LEU A 26 -8.25 -3.73 5.27
CA LEU A 26 -9.70 -3.59 5.30
C LEU A 26 -10.35 -4.05 3.99
N THR A 27 -9.86 -3.59 2.84
CA THR A 27 -10.33 -4.03 1.52
C THR A 27 -10.22 -5.55 1.37
N SER A 28 -9.08 -6.15 1.75
CA SER A 28 -8.90 -7.62 1.67
C SER A 28 -9.87 -8.38 2.58
N ILE A 29 -10.12 -7.90 3.80
CA ILE A 29 -11.09 -8.50 4.73
C ILE A 29 -12.51 -8.43 4.14
N ILE A 30 -12.90 -7.29 3.59
CA ILE A 30 -14.23 -7.11 2.98
C ILE A 30 -14.41 -8.04 1.78
N THR A 31 -13.43 -8.12 0.88
CA THR A 31 -13.47 -9.04 -0.27
C THR A 31 -13.51 -10.50 0.17
N LEU A 32 -12.80 -10.87 1.25
CA LEU A 32 -12.84 -12.21 1.82
C LEU A 32 -14.24 -12.54 2.33
N ILE A 33 -14.90 -11.64 3.07
CA ILE A 33 -16.28 -11.81 3.54
C ILE A 33 -17.22 -12.04 2.36
N GLY A 34 -17.13 -11.21 1.32
CA GLY A 34 -17.93 -11.38 0.09
C GLY A 34 -17.71 -12.75 -0.55
N THR A 35 -16.45 -13.20 -0.62
CA THR A 35 -16.10 -14.53 -1.17
C THR A 35 -16.69 -15.66 -0.33
N SER A 36 -16.57 -15.59 1.00
CA SER A 36 -17.16 -16.58 1.91
C SER A 36 -18.68 -16.69 1.75
N ILE A 37 -19.38 -15.55 1.64
CA ILE A 37 -20.83 -15.53 1.40
C ILE A 37 -21.18 -16.18 0.05
N SER A 38 -20.40 -15.91 -1.00
CA SER A 38 -20.60 -16.52 -2.32
C SER A 38 -20.40 -18.04 -2.26
N THR A 39 -19.37 -18.52 -1.57
CA THR A 39 -19.11 -19.96 -1.41
C THR A 39 -20.25 -20.68 -0.67
N CYS A 40 -20.97 -20.00 0.24
CA CYS A 40 -22.15 -20.58 0.89
C CYS A 40 -23.30 -20.90 -0.09
N ILE A 41 -23.32 -20.34 -1.30
CA ILE A 41 -24.32 -20.68 -2.33
C ILE A 41 -24.19 -22.14 -2.76
N GLU A 42 -22.96 -22.64 -2.90
CA GLU A 42 -22.69 -24.02 -3.33
C GLU A 42 -23.10 -25.07 -2.28
N LEU A 43 -23.25 -24.66 -1.02
CA LEU A 43 -23.70 -25.53 0.08
C LEU A 43 -25.23 -25.68 0.14
N ARG A 44 -25.99 -24.86 -0.60
CA ARG A 44 -27.46 -24.90 -0.59
C ARG A 44 -28.00 -25.89 -1.61
N PRO A 45 -29.16 -26.54 -1.32
CA PRO A 45 -29.74 -27.52 -2.23
C PRO A 45 -30.12 -26.87 -3.56
N ARG A 46 -29.88 -27.61 -4.65
CA ARG A 46 -30.24 -27.23 -6.00
C ARG A 46 -31.73 -27.48 -6.21
N VAL A 47 -32.39 -26.58 -6.93
CA VAL A 47 -33.78 -26.75 -7.36
C VAL A 47 -33.78 -27.15 -8.83
N ASP A 48 -34.51 -28.20 -9.16
CA ASP A 48 -34.63 -28.66 -10.54
C ASP A 48 -35.22 -27.56 -11.44
N ASN A 49 -34.73 -27.48 -12.67
CA ASN A 49 -35.15 -26.49 -13.67
C ASN A 49 -34.93 -25.02 -13.28
N ALA A 50 -34.04 -24.74 -12.32
CA ALA A 50 -33.66 -23.39 -11.94
C ALA A 50 -32.22 -23.06 -12.38
N VAL A 51 -32.02 -21.86 -12.92
CA VAL A 51 -30.70 -21.33 -13.24
C VAL A 51 -29.98 -20.94 -11.94
N TRP A 52 -28.66 -21.18 -11.86
CA TRP A 52 -27.84 -20.73 -10.73
C TRP A 52 -28.12 -19.24 -10.42
N PRO A 53 -28.37 -18.85 -9.15
CA PRO A 53 -28.12 -19.54 -7.88
C PRO A 53 -29.33 -20.36 -7.35
N TYR A 54 -30.15 -20.89 -8.24
CA TYR A 54 -31.24 -21.86 -8.01
C TYR A 54 -32.49 -21.33 -7.30
N THR A 55 -32.34 -20.39 -6.35
CA THR A 55 -33.49 -19.84 -5.61
C THR A 55 -33.43 -18.32 -5.49
N LYS A 56 -34.61 -17.69 -5.39
CA LYS A 56 -34.73 -16.24 -5.15
C LYS A 56 -34.06 -15.83 -3.83
N SER A 57 -34.16 -16.66 -2.79
CA SER A 57 -33.49 -16.42 -1.51
C SER A 57 -31.97 -16.41 -1.67
N ASN A 58 -31.39 -17.32 -2.45
CA ASN A 58 -29.96 -17.33 -2.72
C ASN A 58 -29.52 -16.11 -3.53
N TRP A 59 -30.32 -15.70 -4.51
CA TRP A 59 -30.04 -14.51 -5.32
C TRP A 59 -29.91 -13.25 -4.46
N TYR A 60 -30.94 -12.90 -3.70
CA TYR A 60 -30.91 -11.65 -2.92
C TYR A 60 -30.12 -11.78 -1.62
N GLY A 61 -30.18 -12.94 -0.96
CA GLY A 61 -29.59 -13.14 0.36
C GLY A 61 -28.09 -13.43 0.34
N LEU A 62 -27.59 -14.11 -0.70
CA LEU A 62 -26.18 -14.51 -0.80
C LEU A 62 -25.46 -13.87 -1.98
N LEU A 63 -26.03 -13.93 -3.19
CA LEU A 63 -25.35 -13.42 -4.38
C LEU A 63 -25.29 -11.89 -4.39
N ALA A 64 -26.42 -11.21 -4.15
CA ALA A 64 -26.47 -9.75 -4.13
C ALA A 64 -25.66 -9.18 -2.95
N THR A 65 -25.74 -9.80 -1.77
CA THR A 65 -24.95 -9.39 -0.60
C THR A 65 -23.45 -9.61 -0.80
N SER A 66 -23.04 -10.74 -1.38
CA SER A 66 -21.64 -10.97 -1.77
C SER A 66 -21.11 -9.87 -2.70
N ASN A 67 -21.89 -9.49 -3.71
CA ASN A 67 -21.52 -8.42 -4.63
C ASN A 67 -21.46 -7.04 -3.96
N VAL A 68 -22.31 -6.77 -2.96
CA VAL A 68 -22.21 -5.55 -2.14
C VAL A 68 -20.85 -5.48 -1.46
N PHE A 69 -20.43 -6.55 -0.78
CA PHE A 69 -19.11 -6.58 -0.12
C PHE A 69 -17.98 -6.43 -1.14
N TYR A 70 -18.05 -7.13 -2.28
CA TYR A 70 -17.05 -7.00 -3.34
C TYR A 70 -16.90 -5.55 -3.82
N LEU A 71 -18.01 -4.91 -4.19
CA LEU A 71 -18.01 -3.53 -4.67
C LEU A 71 -17.60 -2.52 -3.58
N LEU A 72 -17.98 -2.73 -2.32
CA LEU A 72 -17.52 -1.90 -1.21
C LEU A 72 -16.00 -2.00 -1.00
N GLY A 73 -15.45 -3.21 -1.09
CA GLY A 73 -14.00 -3.43 -1.01
C GLY A 73 -13.27 -2.68 -2.14
N GLU A 74 -13.79 -2.74 -3.36
CA GLU A 74 -13.23 -1.99 -4.48
C GLU A 74 -13.40 -0.47 -4.32
N MET A 75 -14.55 0.02 -3.85
CA MET A 75 -14.78 1.45 -3.61
C MET A 75 -13.73 2.00 -2.64
N LEU A 76 -13.39 1.26 -1.58
CA LEU A 76 -12.30 1.62 -0.68
C LEU A 76 -10.96 1.65 -1.42
N GLY A 77 -10.67 0.68 -2.29
CA GLY A 77 -9.47 0.67 -3.12
C GLY A 77 -9.32 1.90 -4.03
N ASP A 78 -10.43 2.42 -4.56
CA ASP A 78 -10.44 3.55 -5.51
C ASP A 78 -10.01 4.89 -4.90
N TRP A 79 -10.01 5.01 -3.56
CA TRP A 79 -9.48 6.19 -2.87
C TRP A 79 -7.95 6.25 -2.91
N TYR A 80 -7.27 5.14 -3.15
CA TYR A 80 -5.81 5.09 -3.13
C TYR A 80 -5.15 6.00 -4.19
N PRO A 81 -5.52 5.97 -5.48
CA PRO A 81 -4.99 6.93 -6.47
C PRO A 81 -5.25 8.39 -6.11
N LEU A 82 -6.38 8.71 -5.48
CA LEU A 82 -6.70 10.05 -5.00
C LEU A 82 -5.75 10.49 -3.85
N LEU A 83 -5.52 9.62 -2.87
CA LEU A 83 -4.57 9.90 -1.78
C LEU A 83 -3.15 10.09 -2.32
N ARG A 84 -2.75 9.24 -3.27
CA ARG A 84 -1.44 9.32 -3.92
C ARG A 84 -1.27 10.61 -4.72
N THR A 85 -2.26 11.01 -5.53
CA THR A 85 -2.20 12.28 -6.27
C THR A 85 -2.09 13.46 -5.31
N LYS A 86 -2.88 13.49 -4.23
CA LYS A 86 -2.83 14.53 -3.19
C LYS A 86 -1.45 14.64 -2.51
N ALA A 87 -0.70 13.54 -2.41
CA ALA A 87 0.65 13.55 -1.86
C ALA A 87 1.71 14.09 -2.84
N VAL A 88 1.48 14.00 -4.16
CA VAL A 88 2.48 14.34 -5.20
C VAL A 88 2.25 15.71 -5.83
N THR A 89 0.99 16.08 -6.10
CA THR A 89 0.64 17.38 -6.70
C THR A 89 0.31 18.41 -5.63
N THR A 90 0.80 19.63 -5.80
CA THR A 90 0.46 20.78 -4.94
C THR A 90 -0.70 21.60 -5.52
N ASN A 91 -1.13 21.32 -6.76
CA ASN A 91 -2.14 22.10 -7.45
C ASN A 91 -3.56 21.68 -7.03
N SER A 92 -4.19 22.52 -6.19
CA SER A 92 -5.53 22.28 -5.65
C SER A 92 -6.62 22.12 -6.72
N LYS A 93 -6.52 22.81 -7.86
CA LYS A 93 -7.50 22.70 -8.95
C LYS A 93 -7.48 21.32 -9.59
N LYS A 94 -6.29 20.76 -9.84
CA LYS A 94 -6.12 19.42 -10.43
C LYS A 94 -6.61 18.34 -9.47
N ILE A 95 -6.28 18.45 -8.19
CA ILE A 95 -6.78 17.54 -7.15
C ILE A 95 -8.30 17.54 -7.10
N ARG A 96 -8.96 18.71 -7.26
CA ARG A 96 -10.42 18.82 -7.28
C ARG A 96 -11.05 18.03 -8.43
N ILE A 97 -10.43 18.04 -9.61
CA ILE A 97 -10.89 17.26 -10.78
C ILE A 97 -10.79 15.76 -10.50
N VAL A 98 -9.64 15.30 -9.97
CA VAL A 98 -9.44 13.88 -9.61
C VAL A 98 -10.44 13.44 -8.53
N THR A 99 -10.68 14.30 -7.53
CA THR A 99 -11.66 14.04 -6.46
C THR A 99 -13.07 13.91 -7.04
N PHE A 100 -13.46 14.81 -7.94
CA PHE A 100 -14.77 14.76 -8.59
C PHE A 100 -14.95 13.46 -9.39
N MET A 101 -13.95 13.05 -10.17
CA MET A 101 -14.00 11.80 -10.92
C MET A 101 -14.04 10.56 -10.02
N CYS A 102 -13.30 10.57 -8.90
CA CYS A 102 -13.37 9.50 -7.89
C CYS A 102 -14.78 9.35 -7.29
N ILE A 103 -15.42 10.47 -6.94
CA ILE A 103 -16.81 10.47 -6.44
C ILE A 103 -17.77 9.94 -7.51
N LEU A 104 -17.66 10.43 -8.74
CA LEU A 104 -18.49 9.97 -9.86
C LEU A 104 -18.34 8.46 -10.08
N TYR A 105 -17.11 7.95 -10.04
CA TYR A 105 -16.83 6.52 -10.18
C TYR A 105 -17.46 5.69 -9.06
N ASN A 106 -17.37 6.15 -7.81
CA ASN A 106 -18.01 5.52 -6.66
C ASN A 106 -19.54 5.55 -6.73
N ILE A 107 -20.15 6.62 -7.26
CA ILE A 107 -21.60 6.69 -7.51
C ILE A 107 -22.03 5.62 -8.51
N VAL A 108 -21.23 5.43 -9.57
CA VAL A 108 -21.50 4.39 -10.58
C VAL A 108 -21.42 2.99 -9.96
N LYS A 109 -20.46 2.72 -9.07
CA LYS A 109 -20.41 1.46 -8.29
C LYS A 109 -21.62 1.27 -7.38
N LEU A 110 -22.04 2.33 -6.67
CA LEU A 110 -23.23 2.30 -5.84
C LEU A 110 -24.49 1.97 -6.66
N TYR A 111 -24.60 2.53 -7.87
CA TYR A 111 -25.65 2.18 -8.81
C TYR A 111 -25.54 0.71 -9.29
N GLY A 112 -24.32 0.18 -9.43
CA GLY A 112 -24.07 -1.24 -9.67
C GLY A 112 -24.60 -2.14 -8.56
N ILE A 113 -24.46 -1.73 -7.29
CA ILE A 113 -25.07 -2.44 -6.15
C ILE A 113 -26.59 -2.44 -6.27
N ILE A 114 -27.19 -1.28 -6.56
CA ILE A 114 -28.65 -1.15 -6.71
C ILE A 114 -29.16 -2.02 -7.86
N CYS A 115 -28.42 -2.14 -8.97
CA CYS A 115 -28.78 -2.98 -10.11
C CYS A 115 -29.09 -4.44 -9.75
N TYR A 116 -28.43 -5.02 -8.72
CA TYR A 116 -28.72 -6.38 -8.26
C TYR A 116 -30.11 -6.55 -7.62
N TYR A 117 -30.68 -5.46 -7.11
CA TYR A 117 -31.97 -5.46 -6.42
C TYR A 117 -33.13 -4.94 -7.28
N LEU A 118 -32.86 -4.31 -8.43
CA LEU A 118 -33.90 -3.72 -9.28
C LEU A 118 -34.85 -4.75 -9.91
N ASP A 119 -34.38 -5.95 -10.25
CA ASP A 119 -35.21 -6.99 -10.89
C ASP A 119 -35.99 -7.83 -9.87
N TYR A 120 -36.52 -7.23 -8.79
CA TYR A 120 -37.32 -7.96 -7.80
C TYR A 120 -38.79 -8.11 -8.22
N PRO A 121 -39.36 -9.35 -8.29
CA PRO A 121 -38.73 -10.65 -8.12
C PRO A 121 -38.14 -11.22 -9.42
N ILE A 122 -36.90 -11.70 -9.37
CA ILE A 122 -36.23 -12.27 -10.54
C ILE A 122 -36.82 -13.63 -10.89
N ASN A 123 -37.03 -13.88 -12.19
CA ASN A 123 -37.44 -15.20 -12.66
C ASN A 123 -36.20 -16.06 -12.96
N LEU A 124 -36.00 -17.09 -12.14
CA LEU A 124 -34.89 -18.04 -12.26
C LEU A 124 -35.31 -19.37 -12.93
N THR A 125 -36.56 -19.50 -13.36
CA THR A 125 -37.04 -20.72 -14.04
C THR A 125 -36.38 -20.85 -15.41
N GLN A 126 -35.82 -22.01 -15.71
CA GLN A 126 -35.19 -22.32 -16.99
C GLN A 126 -36.19 -22.78 -18.06
N TYR A 127 -37.21 -23.53 -17.64
CA TYR A 127 -38.23 -24.09 -18.53
C TYR A 127 -39.63 -23.70 -18.08
N ASP A 128 -40.51 -23.44 -19.04
CA ASP A 128 -41.95 -23.30 -18.82
C ASP A 128 -42.61 -24.67 -18.56
N GLU A 129 -43.88 -24.67 -18.14
CA GLU A 129 -44.73 -25.88 -18.01
C GLU A 129 -44.80 -26.70 -19.31
N LYS A 130 -44.51 -26.05 -20.46
CA LYS A 130 -44.47 -26.66 -21.80
C LYS A 130 -43.08 -27.14 -22.23
N ASN A 131 -42.09 -27.17 -21.33
CA ASN A 131 -40.68 -27.45 -21.62
C ASN A 131 -40.04 -26.49 -22.64
N VAL A 132 -40.60 -25.28 -22.79
CA VAL A 132 -39.99 -24.21 -23.60
C VAL A 132 -39.01 -23.46 -22.73
N GLU A 133 -37.79 -23.24 -23.23
CA GLU A 133 -36.74 -22.52 -22.49
C GLU A 133 -37.14 -21.05 -22.29
N ILE A 134 -37.39 -20.64 -21.05
CA ILE A 134 -37.67 -19.24 -20.69
C ILE A 134 -36.39 -18.64 -20.14
N ASN A 135 -35.87 -17.61 -20.82
CA ASN A 135 -34.67 -16.94 -20.32
C ASN A 135 -35.02 -15.72 -19.46
N GLY A 136 -35.55 -15.97 -18.26
CA GLY A 136 -35.92 -14.92 -17.31
C GLY A 136 -34.75 -14.02 -16.85
N THR A 137 -33.52 -14.53 -16.97
CA THR A 137 -32.30 -13.83 -16.53
C THR A 137 -31.72 -12.85 -17.56
N ILE A 138 -32.22 -12.89 -18.81
CA ILE A 138 -31.61 -12.15 -19.93
C ILE A 138 -31.65 -10.62 -19.72
N LYS A 139 -32.76 -10.10 -19.18
CA LYS A 139 -32.92 -8.66 -18.90
C LYS A 139 -31.92 -8.18 -17.86
N PHE A 140 -31.76 -8.97 -16.80
CA PHE A 140 -30.77 -8.70 -15.76
C PHE A 140 -29.35 -8.72 -16.37
N LYS A 141 -29.00 -9.75 -17.16
CA LYS A 141 -27.68 -9.87 -17.78
C LYS A 141 -27.32 -8.66 -18.64
N ILE A 142 -28.24 -8.18 -19.48
CA ILE A 142 -27.99 -7.01 -20.33
C ILE A 142 -27.77 -5.76 -19.49
N ARG A 143 -28.60 -5.55 -18.46
CA ARG A 143 -28.45 -4.42 -17.55
C ARG A 143 -27.13 -4.48 -16.79
N TRP A 144 -26.77 -5.66 -16.28
CA TRP A 144 -25.52 -5.91 -15.58
C TRP A 144 -24.31 -5.66 -16.47
N TRP A 145 -24.27 -6.22 -17.68
CA TRP A 145 -23.14 -6.03 -18.59
C TRP A 145 -23.06 -4.59 -19.13
N GLY A 146 -24.19 -3.92 -19.36
CA GLY A 146 -24.21 -2.48 -19.64
C GLY A 146 -23.67 -1.65 -18.48
N MET A 147 -23.96 -2.06 -17.25
CA MET A 147 -23.40 -1.47 -16.04
C MET A 147 -21.88 -1.69 -15.95
N VAL A 148 -21.39 -2.92 -16.18
CA VAL A 148 -19.95 -3.23 -16.25
C VAL A 148 -19.23 -2.40 -17.32
N ALA A 149 -19.85 -2.20 -18.48
CA ALA A 149 -19.31 -1.34 -19.53
C ALA A 149 -19.21 0.13 -19.08
N THR A 150 -20.27 0.64 -18.45
CA THR A 150 -20.30 2.00 -17.90
C THR A 150 -19.23 2.18 -16.83
N LEU A 151 -19.07 1.19 -15.95
CA LEU A 151 -18.03 1.17 -14.92
C LEU A 151 -16.62 1.26 -15.55
N GLN A 152 -16.37 0.51 -16.61
CA GLN A 152 -15.08 0.53 -17.30
C GLN A 152 -14.79 1.90 -17.95
N ILE A 153 -15.79 2.52 -18.58
CA ILE A 153 -15.65 3.85 -19.19
C ILE A 153 -15.31 4.89 -18.12
N VAL A 154 -16.04 4.90 -17.00
CA VAL A 154 -15.81 5.87 -15.93
C VAL A 154 -14.49 5.60 -15.21
N SER A 155 -14.10 4.33 -15.02
CA SER A 155 -12.76 3.97 -14.52
C SER A 155 -11.65 4.52 -15.42
N PHE A 156 -11.80 4.38 -16.73
CA PHE A 156 -10.83 4.93 -17.68
C PHE A 156 -10.75 6.46 -17.62
N MET A 157 -11.90 7.15 -17.52
CA MET A 157 -11.92 8.60 -17.34
C MET A 157 -11.27 9.03 -16.02
N TYR A 158 -11.48 8.26 -14.94
CA TYR A 158 -10.83 8.49 -13.66
C TYR A 158 -9.30 8.35 -13.77
N ASP A 159 -8.80 7.27 -14.37
CA ASP A 159 -7.36 7.08 -14.60
C ASP A 159 -6.75 8.19 -15.45
N LEU A 160 -7.45 8.65 -16.49
CA LEU A 160 -7.03 9.77 -17.33
C LEU A 160 -6.93 11.07 -16.51
N SER A 161 -7.87 11.29 -15.59
CA SER A 161 -7.85 12.46 -14.69
C SER A 161 -6.65 12.42 -13.74
N VAL A 162 -6.34 11.25 -13.18
CA VAL A 162 -5.17 11.02 -12.30
C VAL A 162 -3.88 11.33 -13.06
N ILE A 163 -3.76 10.81 -14.27
CA ILE A 163 -2.57 11.04 -15.10
C ILE A 163 -2.46 12.50 -15.50
N TYR A 164 -3.55 13.15 -15.91
CA TYR A 164 -3.54 14.57 -16.23
C TYR A 164 -3.04 15.42 -15.04
N ALA A 165 -3.48 15.09 -13.82
CA ALA A 165 -3.06 15.77 -12.60
C ALA A 165 -1.57 15.54 -12.29
N LEU A 166 -1.06 14.31 -12.47
CA LEU A 166 0.34 13.98 -12.22
C LEU A 166 1.27 14.53 -13.30
N LYS A 167 0.91 14.33 -14.58
CA LYS A 167 1.73 14.62 -15.77
C LYS A 167 2.35 16.00 -15.75
N THR A 168 1.56 16.99 -15.40
CA THR A 168 1.94 18.41 -15.50
C THR A 168 2.94 18.82 -14.42
N ASP A 169 2.79 18.33 -13.19
CA ASP A 169 3.72 18.64 -12.11
C ASP A 169 4.98 17.78 -12.19
N LEU A 170 4.85 16.60 -12.79
CA LEU A 170 5.91 15.61 -12.86
C LEU A 170 6.87 15.88 -14.01
N PHE A 171 6.38 16.23 -15.20
CA PHE A 171 7.28 16.58 -16.31
C PHE A 171 8.10 17.83 -16.03
N ASN A 172 7.56 18.80 -15.29
CA ASN A 172 8.32 19.95 -14.84
C ASN A 172 9.47 19.52 -13.92
N LYS A 173 9.21 18.64 -12.95
CA LYS A 173 10.24 18.08 -12.04
C LYS A 173 11.24 17.18 -12.76
N LEU A 174 10.80 16.42 -13.76
CA LEU A 174 11.66 15.53 -14.54
C LEU A 174 12.61 16.33 -15.43
N ALA A 175 12.11 17.37 -16.11
CA ALA A 175 12.93 18.27 -16.93
C ALA A 175 14.00 18.97 -16.08
N GLU A 176 13.65 19.38 -14.86
CA GLU A 176 14.58 19.97 -13.90
C GLU A 176 15.65 18.97 -13.43
N CYS A 177 15.26 17.73 -13.10
CA CYS A 177 16.21 16.69 -12.65
C CYS A 177 17.09 16.16 -13.78
N ASN A 178 16.62 16.07 -15.03
CA ASN A 178 17.44 15.59 -16.14
C ASN A 178 18.67 16.48 -16.40
N ASN A 179 18.61 17.76 -16.00
CA ASN A 179 19.73 18.70 -16.10
C ASN A 179 20.72 18.60 -14.92
N TYR A 180 20.34 17.99 -13.78
CA TYR A 180 21.12 18.02 -12.52
C TYR A 180 21.44 16.64 -11.92
N CYS A 181 20.81 15.56 -12.36
CA CYS A 181 20.81 14.30 -11.63
C CYS A 181 21.87 13.32 -12.15
N GLN A 182 23.02 13.26 -11.47
CA GLN A 182 23.91 12.08 -11.48
C GLN A 182 23.13 10.82 -11.02
N ASN A 183 23.61 9.64 -11.45
CA ASN A 183 23.02 8.28 -11.39
C ASN A 183 22.45 7.78 -10.03
N ASN A 184 21.56 8.52 -9.39
CA ASN A 184 21.04 8.17 -8.08
C ASN A 184 19.86 7.21 -8.20
N PHE A 185 19.93 6.10 -7.46
CA PHE A 185 18.92 5.03 -7.45
C PHE A 185 17.50 5.56 -7.15
N ILE A 186 17.39 6.59 -6.30
CA ILE A 186 16.13 7.29 -5.98
C ILE A 186 15.41 7.80 -7.24
N ASN A 187 16.14 8.34 -8.21
CA ASN A 187 15.52 8.92 -9.41
C ASN A 187 14.98 7.82 -10.33
N LYS A 188 15.72 6.71 -10.45
CA LYS A 188 15.27 5.51 -11.16
C LYS A 188 14.05 4.88 -10.48
N PHE A 189 14.05 4.85 -9.14
CA PHE A 189 12.93 4.34 -8.34
C PHE A 189 11.65 5.17 -8.53
N LYS A 190 11.77 6.50 -8.50
CA LYS A 190 10.66 7.41 -8.74
C LYS A 190 10.10 7.22 -10.15
N GLN A 191 10.98 7.11 -11.14
CA GLN A 191 10.62 6.80 -12.52
C GLN A 191 9.90 5.45 -12.67
N ILE A 192 10.30 4.41 -11.92
CA ILE A 192 9.63 3.09 -11.91
C ILE A 192 8.22 3.21 -11.29
N SER A 193 8.07 3.95 -10.19
CA SER A 193 6.76 4.18 -9.55
C SER A 193 5.82 5.03 -10.42
N GLU A 194 6.33 5.78 -11.39
CA GLU A 194 5.54 6.53 -12.36
C GLU A 194 5.17 5.68 -13.58
N LEU A 195 6.14 4.91 -14.10
CA LEU A 195 5.96 3.99 -15.22
C LEU A 195 4.81 3.01 -14.98
N ARG A 196 4.62 2.53 -13.75
CA ARG A 196 3.49 1.65 -13.39
C ARG A 196 2.11 2.26 -13.60
N ILE A 197 1.93 3.57 -13.38
CA ILE A 197 0.63 4.24 -13.60
C ILE A 197 0.34 4.27 -15.10
N ILE A 198 1.38 4.47 -15.91
CA ILE A 198 1.29 4.44 -17.38
C ILE A 198 0.98 3.02 -17.86
N ILE A 199 1.64 2.00 -17.31
CA ILE A 199 1.41 0.59 -17.66
C ILE A 199 -0.02 0.16 -17.28
N SER A 200 -0.48 0.46 -16.06
CA SER A 200 -1.85 0.12 -15.61
C SER A 200 -2.92 0.77 -16.49
N MET A 201 -2.70 2.02 -16.91
CA MET A 201 -3.60 2.71 -17.83
C MET A 201 -3.55 2.11 -19.23
N THR A 202 -2.36 1.78 -19.74
CA THR A 202 -2.19 1.16 -21.05
C THR A 202 -2.89 -0.20 -21.10
N ALA A 203 -2.77 -1.00 -20.04
CA ALA A 203 -3.50 -2.26 -19.90
C ALA A 203 -5.02 -2.04 -19.93
N SER A 204 -5.52 -1.04 -19.20
CA SER A 204 -6.96 -0.71 -19.15
C SER A 204 -7.49 -0.18 -20.49
N LEU A 205 -6.70 0.63 -21.20
CA LEU A 205 -7.03 1.16 -22.53
C LEU A 205 -7.05 0.06 -23.59
N LEU A 206 -6.09 -0.87 -23.54
CA LEU A 206 -6.06 -2.03 -24.44
C LEU A 206 -7.23 -2.97 -24.20
N PHE A 207 -7.71 -3.07 -22.95
CA PHE A 207 -8.81 -3.95 -22.58
C PHE A 207 -10.20 -3.39 -22.92
N LEU A 208 -10.37 -2.07 -22.86
CA LEU A 208 -11.61 -1.37 -23.13
C LEU A 208 -12.31 -1.76 -24.46
N PRO A 209 -11.63 -1.84 -25.63
CA PRO A 209 -12.29 -2.26 -26.87
C PRO A 209 -12.87 -3.69 -26.81
N PHE A 210 -12.23 -4.60 -26.08
CA PHE A 210 -12.73 -5.97 -25.92
C PHE A 210 -14.06 -6.01 -25.16
N ILE A 211 -14.18 -5.24 -24.07
CA ILE A 211 -15.45 -5.14 -23.33
C ILE A 211 -16.55 -4.52 -24.20
N ILE A 212 -16.24 -3.45 -24.95
CA ILE A 212 -17.23 -2.78 -25.80
C ILE A 212 -17.75 -3.74 -26.88
N ILE A 213 -16.86 -4.46 -27.58
CA ILE A 213 -17.24 -5.44 -28.60
C ILE A 213 -18.14 -6.53 -27.99
N PHE A 214 -17.81 -6.99 -26.79
CA PHE A 214 -18.61 -8.00 -26.11
C PHE A 214 -20.03 -7.50 -25.77
N VAL A 215 -20.15 -6.30 -25.20
CA VAL A 215 -21.45 -5.72 -24.83
C VAL A 215 -22.31 -5.49 -26.06
N ILE A 216 -21.72 -5.03 -27.17
CA ILE A 216 -22.41 -4.91 -28.47
C ILE A 216 -22.88 -6.29 -28.96
N SER A 217 -22.05 -7.33 -28.81
CA SER A 217 -22.38 -8.69 -29.21
C SER A 217 -23.57 -9.24 -28.41
N LEU A 218 -23.57 -9.04 -27.08
CA LEU A 218 -24.70 -9.40 -26.21
C LEU A 218 -25.99 -8.67 -26.61
N PHE A 219 -25.90 -7.37 -26.90
CA PHE A 219 -27.06 -6.58 -27.30
C PHE A 219 -27.64 -7.05 -28.65
N LYS A 220 -26.76 -7.42 -29.58
CA LYS A 220 -27.16 -7.97 -30.88
C LYS A 220 -27.83 -9.34 -30.73
N GLU A 221 -27.28 -10.23 -29.91
CA GLU A 221 -27.88 -11.54 -29.62
C GLU A 221 -29.27 -11.39 -28.99
N TYR A 222 -29.42 -10.47 -28.04
CA TYR A 222 -30.71 -10.14 -27.44
C TYR A 222 -31.74 -9.67 -28.47
N THR A 223 -31.34 -8.77 -29.37
CA THR A 223 -32.25 -8.20 -30.38
C THR A 223 -32.73 -9.25 -31.39
N ILE A 224 -31.88 -10.22 -31.73
CA ILE A 224 -32.20 -11.30 -32.67
C ILE A 224 -33.08 -12.39 -32.02
N GLY A 225 -33.24 -12.37 -30.69
CA GLY A 225 -34.00 -13.39 -29.96
C GLY A 225 -33.32 -14.76 -29.91
N LYS A 226 -32.02 -14.82 -30.24
CA LYS A 226 -31.23 -16.03 -29.98
C LYS A 226 -30.94 -16.10 -28.50
N ASN A 227 -31.01 -17.30 -27.93
CA ASN A 227 -30.83 -17.50 -26.51
C ASN A 227 -29.34 -17.34 -26.12
N PRO A 228 -28.92 -16.23 -25.47
CA PRO A 228 -27.51 -15.98 -25.15
C PRO A 228 -27.01 -16.85 -23.99
N ALA A 229 -27.90 -17.55 -23.28
CA ALA A 229 -27.54 -18.36 -22.12
C ALA A 229 -26.58 -19.52 -22.42
N LYS A 230 -26.37 -19.86 -23.69
CA LYS A 230 -25.53 -21.00 -24.09
C LYS A 230 -24.06 -20.65 -24.28
N THR A 231 -23.69 -19.38 -24.28
CA THR A 231 -22.30 -18.98 -24.54
C THR A 231 -21.55 -18.79 -23.23
N ASN A 232 -20.54 -19.65 -22.99
CA ASN A 232 -19.60 -19.54 -21.85
C ASN A 232 -18.70 -18.28 -21.91
N ILE A 233 -19.00 -17.35 -22.81
CA ILE A 233 -18.22 -16.14 -23.06
C ILE A 233 -18.27 -15.20 -21.85
N GLU A 234 -19.40 -15.17 -21.11
CA GLU A 234 -19.55 -14.35 -19.89
C GLU A 234 -18.47 -14.65 -18.85
N VAL A 235 -18.21 -15.94 -18.59
CA VAL A 235 -17.22 -16.38 -17.61
C VAL A 235 -15.81 -16.00 -18.04
N GLN A 236 -15.48 -16.19 -19.33
CA GLN A 236 -14.15 -15.87 -19.86
C GLN A 236 -13.86 -14.38 -19.80
N ILE A 237 -14.84 -13.54 -20.09
CA ILE A 237 -14.68 -12.08 -20.08
C ILE A 237 -14.59 -11.55 -18.66
N GLU A 238 -15.35 -12.13 -17.74
CA GLU A 238 -15.24 -11.82 -16.32
C GLU A 238 -13.85 -12.18 -15.77
N GLN A 239 -13.31 -13.35 -16.13
CA GLN A 239 -11.94 -13.74 -15.78
C GLN A 239 -10.90 -12.79 -16.37
N LEU A 240 -11.09 -12.35 -17.61
CA LEU A 240 -10.22 -11.38 -18.26
C LEU A 240 -10.27 -10.02 -17.55
N ARG A 241 -11.46 -9.55 -17.17
CA ARG A 241 -11.67 -8.33 -16.37
C ARG A 241 -10.94 -8.42 -15.04
N GLN A 242 -11.10 -9.54 -14.32
CA GLN A 242 -10.42 -9.79 -13.05
C GLN A 242 -8.90 -9.81 -13.21
N THR A 243 -8.39 -10.33 -14.33
CA THR A 243 -6.96 -10.34 -14.63
C THR A 243 -6.41 -8.92 -14.84
N VAL A 244 -7.13 -8.07 -15.56
CA VAL A 244 -6.71 -6.67 -15.75
C VAL A 244 -6.73 -5.89 -14.44
N LEU A 245 -7.77 -6.09 -13.62
CA LEU A 245 -7.85 -5.50 -12.28
C LEU A 245 -6.73 -6.01 -11.36
N SER A 246 -6.40 -7.30 -11.41
CA SER A 246 -5.35 -7.89 -10.57
C SER A 246 -3.95 -7.36 -10.92
N VAL A 247 -3.70 -7.04 -12.19
CA VAL A 247 -2.47 -6.35 -12.61
C VAL A 247 -2.38 -4.97 -11.94
N ASN A 248 -3.47 -4.20 -11.94
CA ASN A 248 -3.50 -2.88 -11.29
C ASN A 248 -3.25 -2.98 -9.77
N TYR A 249 -3.88 -3.96 -9.11
CA TYR A 249 -3.63 -4.23 -7.68
C TYR A 249 -2.22 -4.72 -7.39
N THR A 250 -1.65 -5.55 -8.26
CA THR A 250 -0.27 -6.04 -8.13
C THR A 250 0.72 -4.89 -8.21
N PHE A 251 0.52 -3.96 -9.16
CA PHE A 251 1.35 -2.76 -9.21
C PHE A 251 1.18 -1.92 -7.96
N MET A 252 -0.05 -1.72 -7.48
CA MET A 252 -0.31 -1.03 -6.21
C MET A 252 0.49 -1.63 -5.06
N TYR A 253 0.49 -2.96 -4.92
CA TYR A 253 1.27 -3.66 -3.91
C TYR A 253 2.77 -3.43 -4.04
N ILE A 254 3.28 -3.47 -5.28
CA ILE A 254 4.68 -3.20 -5.56
C ILE A 254 5.09 -1.78 -5.09
N ASP A 255 4.21 -0.75 -5.18
CA ASP A 255 4.52 0.59 -4.57
C ASP A 255 4.81 0.45 -3.10
N GLN A 256 3.95 -0.28 -2.41
CA GLN A 256 3.92 -0.26 -0.95
C GLN A 256 5.20 -0.88 -0.40
N ILE A 257 5.64 -1.99 -1.02
CA ILE A 257 6.94 -2.60 -0.71
C ILE A 257 8.05 -1.60 -0.97
N PHE A 258 8.03 -0.97 -2.13
CA PHE A 258 9.05 -0.03 -2.55
C PHE A 258 9.14 1.20 -1.63
N LEU A 259 8.00 1.79 -1.24
CA LEU A 259 7.94 2.92 -0.32
C LEU A 259 8.46 2.53 1.06
N ARG A 260 8.11 1.32 1.53
CA ARG A 260 8.60 0.79 2.80
C ARG A 260 10.12 0.63 2.79
N CYS A 261 10.68 0.01 1.75
CA CYS A 261 12.14 -0.14 1.62
C CYS A 261 12.85 1.21 1.59
N TYR A 262 12.25 2.21 0.94
CA TYR A 262 12.81 3.57 0.89
C TYR A 262 12.85 4.24 2.27
N VAL A 263 11.77 4.15 3.05
CA VAL A 263 11.73 4.68 4.42
C VAL A 263 12.76 3.98 5.32
N GLU A 264 12.81 2.64 5.27
CA GLU A 264 13.76 1.85 6.06
C GLU A 264 15.23 2.13 5.71
N GLN A 265 15.51 2.55 4.47
CA GLN A 265 16.87 2.92 4.06
C GLN A 265 17.26 4.30 4.60
N LYS A 266 16.33 5.26 4.63
CA LYS A 266 16.59 6.60 5.15
C LYS A 266 16.89 6.58 6.66
N ASP A 267 16.12 5.81 7.43
CA ASP A 267 16.34 5.69 8.88
C ASP A 267 17.73 5.10 9.21
N LYS A 268 18.30 4.27 8.31
CA LYS A 268 19.65 3.73 8.47
C LYS A 268 20.73 4.79 8.25
N GLU A 269 20.58 5.66 7.25
CA GLU A 269 21.54 6.74 7.00
C GLU A 269 21.58 7.73 8.16
N ASP A 270 20.43 8.10 8.73
CA ASP A 270 20.36 9.01 9.88
C ASP A 270 20.90 8.36 11.17
N SER A 271 20.89 7.03 11.26
CA SER A 271 21.45 6.27 12.40
C SER A 271 22.96 6.05 12.35
N ILE A 272 23.63 6.37 11.22
CA ILE A 272 25.09 6.50 11.17
C ILE A 272 25.43 7.87 11.78
N VAL A 273 25.09 8.03 13.05
CA VAL A 273 25.82 8.95 13.91
C VAL A 273 27.22 8.38 13.92
N THR A 274 28.12 9.01 13.18
CA THR A 274 29.54 8.85 13.36
C THR A 274 29.76 9.12 14.83
N TRP A 275 29.89 8.06 15.63
CA TRP A 275 30.54 8.13 16.92
C TRP A 275 31.97 8.50 16.55
N THR A 276 32.21 9.79 16.34
CA THR A 276 33.50 10.39 16.64
C THR A 276 33.67 10.09 18.11
N TYR A 277 34.24 8.91 18.38
CA TYR A 277 35.04 8.69 19.55
C TYR A 277 36.02 9.86 19.50
N SER A 278 35.70 10.93 20.22
CA SER A 278 36.71 11.82 20.69
C SER A 278 37.62 10.90 21.48
N GLU A 279 38.66 10.41 20.84
CA GLU A 279 39.86 9.99 21.51
C GLU A 279 40.32 11.23 22.25
N THR A 280 39.73 11.45 23.43
CA THR A 280 40.42 12.10 24.52
C THR A 280 41.60 11.19 24.79
N SER A 281 42.64 11.36 23.98
CA SER A 281 43.99 10.99 24.35
C SER A 281 44.12 11.45 25.79
N PRO A 282 44.34 10.54 26.76
CA PRO A 282 44.61 10.97 28.12
C PRO A 282 45.86 11.83 27.99
N SER A 283 45.68 13.15 28.11
CA SER A 283 46.78 14.09 28.17
C SER A 283 47.65 13.58 29.31
N LYS A 284 48.77 12.95 28.96
CA LYS A 284 49.87 12.80 29.90
C LYS A 284 50.12 14.22 30.37
N ARG A 285 49.73 14.50 31.62
CA ARG A 285 50.13 15.71 32.35
C ARG A 285 51.66 15.71 32.32
N ILE A 286 52.23 16.42 31.35
CA ILE A 286 53.58 16.93 31.48
C ILE A 286 53.45 18.04 32.51
N VAL A 287 53.75 17.65 33.76
CA VAL A 287 53.97 18.58 34.86
C VAL A 287 55.21 19.38 34.50
N ASN A 288 55.02 20.55 33.89
CA ASN A 288 56.06 21.57 33.88
C ASN A 288 56.03 22.26 35.26
N PRO A 289 57.14 22.26 36.01
CA PRO A 289 57.26 23.07 37.21
C PRO A 289 57.46 24.52 36.76
N MET A 290 56.37 25.27 36.60
CA MET A 290 56.49 26.70 36.37
C MET A 290 56.67 27.43 37.70
N ASN A 291 57.93 27.81 37.87
CA ASN A 291 58.46 28.87 38.70
C ASN A 291 57.45 30.02 38.91
N ASN A 292 57.07 30.19 40.17
CA ASN A 292 56.14 31.21 40.62
C ASN A 292 56.89 32.55 40.68
N ASN A 293 56.65 33.44 39.72
CA ASN A 293 57.09 34.82 39.83
C ASN A 293 55.87 35.74 39.66
N ASN A 294 55.65 36.54 40.70
CA ASN A 294 54.65 37.59 40.82
C ASN A 294 54.46 38.40 39.53
N ASN A 295 53.21 38.70 39.18
CA ASN A 295 52.76 40.09 39.22
C ASN A 295 51.25 40.26 39.10
N ASN A 296 50.80 41.26 39.85
CA ASN A 296 49.45 41.79 39.95
C ASN A 296 48.82 42.15 38.60
N ASN A 297 47.53 41.87 38.45
CA ASN A 297 46.53 42.94 38.23
C ASN A 297 45.12 42.36 38.30
N SER A 298 44.42 42.73 39.36
CA SER A 298 42.99 42.60 39.54
C SER A 298 42.26 43.56 38.59
N SER A 299 41.41 43.04 37.71
CA SER A 299 40.29 43.80 37.15
C SER A 299 39.03 42.94 37.30
N SER A 300 38.22 43.32 38.28
CA SER A 300 36.89 42.78 38.55
C SER A 300 35.93 43.32 37.49
N PHE A 301 35.40 42.43 36.65
CA PHE A 301 34.34 42.76 35.70
C PHE A 301 32.99 42.50 36.38
N TYR A 302 32.23 43.56 36.62
CA TYR A 302 30.85 43.50 37.13
C TYR A 302 29.92 43.31 35.93
N ILE A 303 29.16 42.20 35.89
CA ILE A 303 28.04 42.04 34.98
C ILE A 303 26.79 42.47 35.74
N LEU A 304 26.24 43.61 35.35
CA LEU A 304 24.89 44.06 35.68
C LEU A 304 23.90 43.15 34.93
N THR A 305 23.06 42.44 35.67
CA THR A 305 21.83 41.85 35.14
C THR A 305 20.68 42.72 35.58
N GLU A 306 20.02 43.32 34.59
CA GLU A 306 18.84 44.16 34.68
C GLU A 306 17.63 43.26 34.99
N GLU A 307 16.89 43.61 36.04
CA GLU A 307 15.61 43.02 36.43
C GLU A 307 14.51 43.63 35.56
N ASP A 308 13.82 42.79 34.79
CA ASP A 308 12.47 43.10 34.33
C ASP A 308 11.51 42.08 34.96
N GLU A 309 10.62 42.62 35.79
CA GLU A 309 9.49 41.95 36.40
C GLU A 309 8.48 41.52 35.34
N GLU A 310 8.17 40.23 35.24
CA GLU A 310 6.84 39.80 34.83
C GLU A 310 6.39 38.56 35.61
N SER A 311 5.27 38.75 36.31
CA SER A 311 4.56 37.83 37.16
C SER A 311 4.15 36.54 36.45
N SER A 312 4.51 35.38 37.01
CA SER A 312 3.80 34.13 36.74
C SER A 312 3.46 33.39 38.03
N LEU A 313 2.18 33.07 38.14
CA LEU A 313 1.54 32.36 39.24
C LEU A 313 2.11 30.95 39.38
N ILE A 314 2.62 30.66 40.58
CA ILE A 314 3.01 29.34 41.04
C ILE A 314 1.72 28.59 41.42
N LEU A 315 1.45 27.49 40.72
CA LEU A 315 0.57 26.42 41.17
C LEU A 315 1.45 25.20 41.40
N ASP A 316 1.71 24.94 42.68
CA ASP A 316 2.34 23.72 43.19
C ASP A 316 1.42 22.53 42.94
N ASP A 317 1.91 21.54 42.17
CA ASP A 317 1.40 20.17 42.20
C ASP A 317 2.61 19.22 42.30
N ASN A 318 3.00 18.94 43.54
CA ASN A 318 3.95 17.89 43.90
C ASN A 318 3.20 16.55 44.06
N ILE A 319 3.21 15.70 43.02
CA ILE A 319 2.99 14.25 43.18
C ILE A 319 4.02 13.51 42.32
N HIS A 320 5.08 13.06 42.99
CA HIS A 320 6.14 12.24 42.43
C HIS A 320 5.90 10.79 42.88
N GLU A 321 5.23 9.98 42.06
CA GLU A 321 5.21 8.51 42.24
C GLU A 321 6.28 7.89 41.34
N SER A 322 7.43 7.57 41.92
CA SER A 322 8.44 6.71 41.29
C SER A 322 8.24 5.28 41.76
N PHE A 323 7.61 4.46 40.92
CA PHE A 323 7.52 3.01 41.12
C PHE A 323 8.79 2.35 40.59
N SER A 324 9.72 2.00 41.48
CA SER A 324 10.90 1.19 41.17
C SER A 324 10.75 -0.21 41.75
N THR A 325 10.38 -1.18 40.91
CA THR A 325 10.48 -2.60 41.26
C THR A 325 11.92 -3.07 41.07
N GLN A 326 12.67 -3.13 42.18
CA GLN A 326 13.90 -3.90 42.29
C GLN A 326 13.57 -5.39 42.37
N ALA A 327 14.02 -6.16 41.37
CA ALA A 327 14.15 -7.61 41.48
C ALA A 327 15.64 -7.95 41.62
N THR A 328 16.06 -8.18 42.87
CA THR A 328 17.33 -8.82 43.21
C THR A 328 17.29 -10.31 42.87
N ILE A 329 18.06 -10.73 41.87
CA ILE A 329 18.52 -12.12 41.75
C ILE A 329 20.04 -12.09 41.73
N ASN A 330 20.60 -12.44 42.88
CA ASN A 330 21.99 -12.73 43.11
C ASN A 330 22.15 -14.25 42.97
N ASN A 331 23.06 -14.72 42.10
CA ASN A 331 23.91 -15.89 42.36
C ASN A 331 24.90 -16.09 41.20
N ASN A 332 26.15 -15.72 41.51
CA ASN A 332 27.38 -16.22 40.91
C ASN A 332 27.44 -17.77 41.07
N PRO A 333 28.12 -18.51 40.17
CA PRO A 333 29.56 -18.65 40.38
C PRO A 333 30.42 -18.60 39.12
N TYR A 334 31.47 -17.79 39.21
CA TYR A 334 32.84 -18.01 38.74
C TYR A 334 33.09 -19.11 37.69
N THR A 335 33.48 -18.68 36.49
CA THR A 335 34.64 -19.26 35.78
C THR A 335 35.49 -18.14 35.18
N ASN A 336 36.62 -17.86 35.85
CA ASN A 336 37.69 -17.03 35.34
C ASN A 336 38.47 -17.83 34.29
N ILE A 337 38.30 -17.52 33.00
CA ILE A 337 39.25 -17.92 31.96
C ILE A 337 40.06 -16.69 31.57
N ASN A 338 41.27 -16.65 32.13
CA ASN A 338 42.32 -15.71 31.84
C ASN A 338 42.94 -16.07 30.48
N MET A 339 42.57 -15.37 29.40
CA MET A 339 43.30 -15.44 28.13
C MET A 339 44.36 -14.32 28.09
N ASN A 340 45.56 -14.71 28.49
CA ASN A 340 46.77 -13.96 28.18
C ASN A 340 47.06 -13.98 26.68
N ASN A 341 47.47 -12.81 26.17
CA ASN A 341 48.43 -12.60 25.09
C ASN A 341 48.45 -13.59 23.92
N LEU A 342 47.80 -13.21 22.82
CA LEU A 342 48.31 -13.53 21.49
C LEU A 342 48.52 -12.23 20.70
N ASN A 343 49.74 -11.73 20.83
CA ASN A 343 50.31 -10.69 19.99
C ASN A 343 50.55 -11.29 18.60
N TYR A 344 49.55 -11.22 17.72
CA TYR A 344 49.69 -11.62 16.32
C TYR A 344 50.12 -10.40 15.49
N ASN A 345 51.43 -10.23 15.41
CA ASN A 345 52.09 -9.34 14.48
C ASN A 345 51.91 -9.94 13.07
N ASN A 346 51.02 -9.39 12.25
CA ASN A 346 50.92 -9.78 10.85
C ASN A 346 51.07 -8.54 9.96
N ASN A 347 52.33 -8.25 9.64
CA ASN A 347 52.67 -7.45 8.50
C ASN A 347 52.35 -8.23 7.23
N ASN A 348 51.74 -7.52 6.28
CA ASN A 348 51.97 -7.62 4.85
C ASN A 348 51.04 -8.52 4.00
N TYR A 349 50.64 -7.89 2.89
CA TYR A 349 50.15 -8.40 1.60
C TYR A 349 48.64 -8.56 1.31
N ASN A 350 48.21 -7.62 0.46
CA ASN A 350 47.32 -7.73 -0.71
C ASN A 350 45.83 -8.04 -0.55
N ASN A 351 45.06 -6.96 -0.76
CA ASN A 351 43.87 -6.87 -1.59
C ASN A 351 43.45 -8.17 -2.30
N LYS A 352 42.48 -8.88 -1.71
CA LYS A 352 41.54 -9.70 -2.48
C LYS A 352 40.19 -9.68 -1.77
N GLN A 353 39.23 -9.02 -2.41
CA GLN A 353 37.83 -9.00 -2.02
C GLN A 353 37.31 -10.43 -1.83
N ASN A 354 36.74 -10.70 -0.66
CA ASN A 354 35.87 -11.85 -0.43
C ASN A 354 34.56 -11.35 0.19
N PHE A 355 33.56 -11.13 -0.68
CA PHE A 355 32.15 -11.15 -0.27
C PHE A 355 31.78 -12.60 0.02
N HIS A 356 31.85 -13.00 1.29
CA HIS A 356 31.29 -14.26 1.75
C HIS A 356 30.35 -14.03 2.94
N PHE A 357 29.20 -13.46 2.62
CA PHE A 357 28.01 -13.47 3.47
C PHE A 357 26.81 -13.65 2.54
N ASP A 358 26.22 -14.87 2.50
CA ASP A 358 24.81 -15.17 2.14
C ASP A 358 24.53 -16.59 1.61
N TYR A 359 25.46 -17.55 1.70
CA TYR A 359 25.15 -18.90 1.20
C TYR A 359 24.37 -19.78 2.18
N ILE A 360 24.32 -19.45 3.47
CA ILE A 360 23.73 -20.34 4.49
C ILE A 360 22.20 -20.21 4.59
N ASN A 361 21.61 -19.04 4.25
CA ASN A 361 20.16 -18.84 4.36
C ASN A 361 19.35 -19.36 3.14
N ARG A 362 19.96 -19.60 1.97
CA ARG A 362 19.24 -20.13 0.80
C ARG A 362 18.94 -21.63 0.86
N LYS A 363 19.73 -22.43 1.58
CA LYS A 363 19.48 -23.89 1.69
C LYS A 363 18.25 -24.24 2.54
N LYS A 364 17.92 -23.43 3.56
CA LYS A 364 16.72 -23.65 4.39
C LYS A 364 15.40 -23.31 3.67
N ILE A 365 15.43 -22.42 2.69
CA ILE A 365 14.23 -22.05 1.92
C ILE A 365 13.92 -23.08 0.83
N PHE A 366 14.95 -23.69 0.21
CA PHE A 366 14.74 -24.73 -0.80
C PHE A 366 14.26 -26.08 -0.23
N SER A 367 14.52 -26.39 1.05
CA SER A 367 13.99 -27.61 1.68
C SER A 367 12.49 -27.52 1.99
N PHE A 368 11.92 -26.32 2.14
CA PHE A 368 10.50 -26.15 2.41
C PHE A 368 9.62 -26.27 1.15
N ILE A 369 10.16 -25.93 -0.03
CA ILE A 369 9.39 -25.99 -1.29
C ILE A 369 9.21 -27.44 -1.78
N ASN A 370 10.12 -28.35 -1.44
CA ASN A 370 10.04 -29.75 -1.89
C ASN A 370 9.17 -30.66 -1.01
N MET A 371 8.66 -30.18 0.14
CA MET A 371 7.77 -30.97 0.99
C MET A 371 6.29 -30.90 0.60
N ASN A 372 5.90 -29.99 -0.30
CA ASN A 372 4.49 -29.77 -0.64
C ASN A 372 4.05 -30.41 -1.97
N LYS A 373 4.86 -31.33 -2.52
CA LYS A 373 4.58 -31.99 -3.81
C LYS A 373 4.11 -33.45 -3.72
N ASN A 374 3.92 -33.98 -2.50
CA ASN A 374 3.55 -35.38 -2.25
C ASN A 374 2.24 -35.58 -1.47
N VAL A 375 1.29 -34.64 -1.57
CA VAL A 375 -0.07 -34.86 -1.10
C VAL A 375 -1.02 -34.48 -2.23
N ASN A 376 -1.37 -35.47 -3.05
CA ASN A 376 -2.67 -35.67 -3.70
C ASN A 376 -2.52 -36.85 -4.65
N HIS A 377 -2.96 -38.01 -4.18
CA HIS A 377 -3.28 -39.19 -4.96
C HIS A 377 -4.76 -39.48 -4.80
#